data_AF-A0A363SWT0-F1
#
_entry.id   AF-A0A363SWT0-F1
#
_cell.length_a   1.000
_cell.length_b   1.000
_cell.length_c   1.000
_cell.angle_alpha   90.00
_cell.angle_beta   90.00
_cell.angle_gamma   90.00
#
_symmetry.space_group_name_H-M   'P 1'
#
loop_
_entity.id
_entity.type
_entity.pdbx_description
1 polymer ?
#
loop_
_entity_poly.entity_id
_entity_poly.type
_entity_poly.pdbx_seq_one_letter_code
_entity_poly.pdbx_strand_id
1 'polypeptide(L)'
;MSVVDCSYHNPMVLEESAVAPLAGGLLQNGYQCGILWGAALAAGARAYQLLGPGAYAETQAILVTQKLVEAFRLRNKEINCSDIIGMRWKVSSPRSLAAQVLKFFLRGGPLLCFNMSANFAEAAFREIDRSSTASSAIAPSTPVSCASLLASRMGASDMHAVLAAGFAGGIGLSGGACGALGAAIWIISMDHAKVSGSNPGFADPLALAAVERYLAASDNEFECARVISRQFESAADHAAYIQGGGCAKIIQALSAPA
;
A
#
# COMPACT_ATOMS: atom_id res chain seq x y z
N MET A 1 -0.67 -5.48 15.24
CA MET A 1 -0.48 -6.56 14.27
C MET A 1 0.90 -6.39 13.71
N SER A 2 1.79 -7.36 13.88
CA SER A 2 3.07 -7.36 13.15
C SER A 2 2.69 -7.57 11.67
N VAL A 3 2.78 -6.49 10.91
CA VAL A 3 2.38 -6.40 9.50
C VAL A 3 3.25 -7.28 8.61
N VAL A 4 4.42 -7.67 9.10
CA VAL A 4 5.34 -8.57 8.45
C VAL A 4 5.95 -9.43 9.57
N ASP A 5 5.43 -10.65 9.71
CA ASP A 5 6.31 -11.83 9.85
C ASP A 5 6.42 -12.53 11.24
N CYS A 6 5.97 -11.97 12.37
CA CYS A 6 5.98 -12.75 13.65
C CYS A 6 5.14 -14.05 13.60
N SER A 7 4.13 -14.13 12.73
CA SER A 7 3.33 -15.35 12.53
C SER A 7 4.05 -16.44 11.72
N TYR A 8 5.13 -16.09 11.01
CA TYR A 8 5.89 -16.97 10.13
C TYR A 8 7.37 -17.13 10.53
N HIS A 9 7.76 -16.68 11.73
CA HIS A 9 9.10 -16.86 12.35
C HIS A 9 10.27 -16.21 11.63
N ASN A 10 10.02 -15.25 10.75
CA ASN A 10 11.02 -14.30 10.29
C ASN A 10 10.50 -12.93 10.79
N PRO A 11 11.28 -12.00 11.34
CA PRO A 11 10.72 -10.68 11.70
C PRO A 11 11.34 -9.59 10.83
N MET A 12 10.51 -8.81 10.13
CA MET A 12 10.97 -7.73 9.25
C MET A 12 10.76 -6.36 9.92
N VAL A 13 11.39 -6.17 11.08
CA VAL A 13 11.17 -5.02 11.98
C VAL A 13 11.33 -3.67 11.27
N LEU A 14 12.32 -3.56 10.39
CA LEU A 14 12.57 -2.33 9.64
C LEU A 14 11.39 -2.03 8.70
N GLU A 15 11.02 -3.02 7.88
CA GLU A 15 9.94 -2.94 6.90
C GLU A 15 8.59 -2.65 7.57
N GLU A 16 8.32 -3.29 8.70
CA GLU A 16 7.15 -3.06 9.53
C GLU A 16 7.12 -1.65 10.09
N SER A 17 8.24 -1.19 10.65
CA SER A 17 8.30 0.16 11.21
C SER A 17 8.02 1.19 10.11
N ALA A 18 8.59 0.99 8.91
CA ALA A 18 8.50 1.90 7.77
C ALA A 18 7.10 2.06 7.17
N VAL A 19 6.11 1.26 7.57
CA VAL A 19 4.73 1.41 7.10
C VAL A 19 3.98 2.55 7.80
N ALA A 20 4.52 3.09 8.89
CA ALA A 20 3.87 4.13 9.70
C ALA A 20 3.32 5.31 8.87
N PRO A 21 4.03 5.85 7.86
CA PRO A 21 3.52 6.95 7.04
C PRO A 21 2.30 6.58 6.18
N LEU A 22 2.01 5.30 5.96
CA LEU A 22 0.83 4.84 5.23
C LEU A 22 -0.45 4.88 6.10
N ALA A 23 -0.29 4.98 7.43
CA ALA A 23 -1.42 5.15 8.34
C ALA A 23 -2.15 6.49 8.10
N GLY A 24 -3.45 6.50 8.37
CA GLY A 24 -4.32 7.63 8.00
C GLY A 24 -4.61 7.74 6.50
N GLY A 25 -4.17 6.78 5.69
CA GLY A 25 -4.45 6.74 4.25
C GLY A 25 -3.49 7.59 3.43
N LEU A 26 -2.21 7.19 3.41
CA LEU A 26 -1.07 7.88 2.80
C LEU A 26 -0.83 9.27 3.40
N LEU A 27 0.01 9.34 4.43
CA LEU A 27 0.39 10.58 5.12
C LEU A 27 -0.86 11.38 5.55
N GLN A 28 -1.83 10.67 6.14
CA GLN A 28 -3.10 11.24 6.59
C GLN A 28 -3.94 11.90 5.49
N ASN A 29 -3.78 11.55 4.21
CA ASN A 29 -4.65 12.10 3.16
C ASN A 29 -6.02 11.41 3.09
N GLY A 30 -6.27 10.37 3.90
CA GLY A 30 -7.60 9.77 4.05
C GLY A 30 -7.95 8.69 3.03
N TYR A 31 -6.99 8.28 2.21
CA TYR A 31 -7.14 7.17 1.26
C TYR A 31 -7.05 5.80 1.95
N GLN A 32 -6.73 4.73 1.22
CA GLN A 32 -6.82 3.33 1.64
C GLN A 32 -6.21 3.12 3.03
N CYS A 33 -6.95 2.40 3.86
CA CYS A 33 -6.61 2.19 5.27
C CYS A 33 -5.20 1.62 5.44
N GLY A 34 -4.44 2.13 6.42
CA GLY A 34 -3.11 1.63 6.78
C GLY A 34 -3.06 0.11 7.04
N ILE A 35 -4.17 -0.46 7.52
CA ILE A 35 -4.31 -1.92 7.73
C ILE A 35 -4.19 -2.68 6.40
N LEU A 36 -4.78 -2.17 5.32
CA LEU A 36 -4.70 -2.80 4.00
C LEU A 36 -3.29 -2.72 3.43
N TRP A 37 -2.64 -1.54 3.50
CA TRP A 37 -1.24 -1.39 3.09
C TRP A 37 -0.34 -2.39 3.80
N GLY A 38 -0.53 -2.54 5.11
CA GLY A 38 0.19 -3.55 5.86
C GLY A 38 -0.12 -4.98 5.40
N ALA A 39 -1.39 -5.35 5.29
CA ALA A 39 -1.77 -6.69 4.87
C ALA A 39 -1.25 -7.06 3.46
N ALA A 40 -1.16 -6.08 2.56
CA ALA A 40 -0.57 -6.27 1.24
C ALA A 40 0.95 -6.52 1.29
N LEU A 41 1.69 -5.82 2.16
CA LEU A 41 3.10 -6.11 2.42
C LEU A 41 3.29 -7.51 3.03
N ALA A 42 2.40 -7.91 3.94
CA ALA A 42 2.39 -9.25 4.53
C ALA A 42 2.21 -10.35 3.45
N ALA A 43 1.28 -10.12 2.52
CA ALA A 43 1.04 -11.00 1.39
C ALA A 43 2.28 -11.11 0.48
N GLY A 44 2.93 -9.98 0.18
CA GLY A 44 4.17 -9.96 -0.59
C GLY A 44 5.34 -10.66 0.12
N ALA A 45 5.49 -10.45 1.43
CA ALA A 45 6.49 -11.16 2.23
C ALA A 45 6.29 -12.67 2.20
N ARG A 46 5.04 -13.13 2.39
CA ARG A 46 4.73 -14.56 2.31
C ARG A 46 4.96 -15.13 0.91
N ALA A 47 4.59 -14.38 -0.14
CA ALA A 47 4.85 -14.78 -1.52
C ALA A 47 6.35 -14.93 -1.78
N TYR A 48 7.17 -13.97 -1.35
CA TYR A 48 8.63 -14.05 -1.49
C TYR A 48 9.23 -15.23 -0.73
N GLN A 49 8.80 -15.48 0.51
CA GLN A 49 9.27 -16.62 1.30
C GLN A 49 9.04 -17.96 0.61
N LEU A 50 7.91 -18.11 -0.10
CA LEU A 50 7.52 -19.36 -0.74
C LEU A 50 8.09 -19.51 -2.15
N LEU A 51 8.25 -18.40 -2.87
CA LEU A 51 8.45 -18.41 -4.33
C LEU A 51 9.74 -17.70 -4.77
N GLY A 52 10.42 -17.01 -3.84
CA GLY A 52 11.58 -16.19 -4.13
C GLY A 52 11.24 -14.91 -4.91
N PRO A 53 12.22 -14.34 -5.64
CA PRO A 53 12.00 -13.14 -6.43
C PRO A 53 11.23 -13.43 -7.73
N GLY A 54 10.68 -12.36 -8.33
CA GLY A 54 10.22 -12.35 -9.71
C GLY A 54 8.70 -12.40 -9.91
N ALA A 55 8.31 -12.48 -11.19
CA ALA A 55 6.94 -12.26 -11.65
C ALA A 55 5.89 -13.18 -10.98
N TYR A 56 6.25 -14.42 -10.68
CA TYR A 56 5.33 -15.37 -10.07
C TYR A 56 4.98 -14.95 -8.63
N ALA A 57 5.97 -14.55 -7.84
CA ALA A 57 5.75 -14.05 -6.48
C ALA A 57 5.00 -12.72 -6.48
N GLU A 58 5.34 -11.79 -7.38
CA GLU A 58 4.61 -10.52 -7.56
C GLU A 58 3.13 -10.77 -7.89
N THR A 59 2.86 -11.68 -8.84
CA THR A 59 1.48 -12.04 -9.23
C THR A 59 0.70 -12.60 -8.05
N GLN A 60 1.30 -13.53 -7.29
CA GLN A 60 0.64 -14.09 -6.11
C GLN A 60 0.34 -13.03 -5.06
N ALA A 61 1.28 -12.11 -4.80
CA ALA A 61 1.06 -11.00 -3.86
C ALA A 61 -0.13 -10.12 -4.29
N ILE A 62 -0.28 -9.84 -5.59
CA ILE A 62 -1.43 -9.08 -6.13
C ILE A 62 -2.75 -9.83 -5.92
N LEU A 63 -2.79 -11.11 -6.29
CA LEU A 63 -4.01 -11.93 -6.18
C LEU A 63 -4.47 -12.12 -4.73
N VAL A 64 -3.53 -12.31 -3.80
CA VAL A 64 -3.83 -12.35 -2.37
C VAL A 64 -4.34 -11.00 -1.90
N THR A 65 -3.71 -9.91 -2.34
CA THR A 65 -4.13 -8.57 -1.95
C THR A 65 -5.54 -8.24 -2.45
N GLN A 66 -5.96 -8.71 -3.62
CA GLN A 66 -7.36 -8.62 -4.07
C GLN A 66 -8.32 -9.22 -3.04
N LYS A 67 -8.05 -10.46 -2.61
CA LYS A 67 -8.86 -11.15 -1.59
C LYS A 67 -8.84 -10.41 -0.24
N LEU A 68 -7.69 -9.85 0.14
CA LEU A 68 -7.56 -9.04 1.35
C LEU A 68 -8.44 -7.78 1.29
N VAL A 69 -8.44 -7.07 0.16
CA VAL A 69 -9.27 -5.89 -0.06
C VAL A 69 -10.75 -6.26 0.01
N GLU A 70 -11.17 -7.36 -0.62
CA GLU A 70 -12.54 -7.87 -0.55
C GLU A 70 -12.94 -8.24 0.87
N ALA A 71 -12.11 -9.02 1.57
CA ALA A 71 -12.35 -9.44 2.94
C ALA A 71 -12.43 -8.25 3.91
N PHE A 72 -11.63 -7.21 3.67
CA PHE A 72 -11.66 -5.96 4.44
C PHE A 72 -12.95 -5.18 4.16
N ARG A 73 -13.32 -5.01 2.88
CA ARG A 73 -14.53 -4.31 2.47
C ARG A 73 -15.78 -5.00 3.02
N LEU A 74 -15.84 -6.32 3.00
CA LEU A 74 -16.98 -7.07 3.57
C LEU A 74 -17.20 -6.77 5.06
N ARG A 75 -16.12 -6.55 5.82
CA ARG A 75 -16.18 -6.29 7.27
C ARG A 75 -16.42 -4.82 7.59
N ASN A 76 -15.78 -3.92 6.84
CA ASN A 76 -15.70 -2.50 7.18
C ASN A 76 -16.52 -1.60 6.25
N LYS A 77 -17.14 -2.16 5.20
CA LYS A 77 -17.90 -1.50 4.11
C LYS A 77 -17.06 -0.61 3.21
N GLU A 78 -16.19 0.19 3.81
CA GLU A 78 -15.29 1.13 3.14
C GLU A 78 -13.84 0.67 3.25
N ILE A 79 -13.02 1.09 2.28
CA ILE A 79 -11.57 0.82 2.27
C ILE A 79 -10.73 2.07 2.54
N ASN A 80 -11.31 3.25 2.33
CA ASN A 80 -10.66 4.54 2.56
C ASN A 80 -10.75 4.93 4.04
N CYS A 81 -9.63 5.37 4.59
CA CYS A 81 -9.49 5.75 5.99
C CYS A 81 -10.49 6.85 6.35
N SER A 82 -10.61 7.88 5.52
CA SER A 82 -11.50 9.02 5.78
C SER A 82 -12.97 8.64 5.86
N ASP A 83 -13.42 7.68 5.06
CA ASP A 83 -14.81 7.21 5.06
C ASP A 83 -15.10 6.34 6.29
N ILE A 84 -14.13 5.47 6.66
CA ILE A 84 -14.17 4.65 7.88
C ILE A 84 -14.27 5.53 9.12
N ILE A 85 -13.31 6.43 9.32
CA ILE A 85 -13.23 7.25 10.54
C ILE A 85 -14.21 8.45 10.49
N GLY A 86 -14.76 8.74 9.31
CA GLY A 86 -15.70 9.84 9.08
C GLY A 86 -15.08 11.24 9.17
N MET A 87 -13.77 11.34 8.94
CA MET A 87 -12.97 12.57 9.05
C MET A 87 -12.06 12.71 7.83
N ARG A 88 -11.95 13.95 7.34
CA ARG A 88 -10.98 14.40 6.34
C ARG A 88 -9.98 15.33 7.02
N TRP A 89 -8.70 14.96 6.95
CA TRP A 89 -7.62 15.69 7.62
C TRP A 89 -7.35 17.06 6.99
N LYS A 90 -7.60 17.20 5.68
CA LYS A 90 -7.56 18.49 4.97
C LYS A 90 -8.91 19.21 5.11
N VAL A 91 -8.92 20.30 5.87
CA VAL A 91 -10.12 21.07 6.22
C VAL A 91 -10.01 22.54 5.86
N SER A 92 -11.14 23.12 5.46
CA SER A 92 -11.26 24.51 5.02
C SER A 92 -11.40 25.52 6.16
N SER A 93 -11.72 25.08 7.40
CA SER A 93 -11.86 25.98 8.55
C SER A 93 -11.64 25.31 9.91
N PRO A 94 -11.19 26.05 10.95
CA PRO A 94 -10.98 25.51 12.30
C PRO A 94 -12.24 24.94 12.96
N ARG A 95 -13.42 25.52 12.69
CA ARG A 95 -14.71 25.00 13.20
C ARG A 95 -15.06 23.65 12.59
N SER A 96 -14.77 23.46 11.29
CA SER A 96 -14.94 22.17 10.62
C SER A 96 -13.98 21.11 11.16
N LEU A 97 -12.74 21.50 11.50
CA LEU A 97 -11.78 20.60 12.15
C LEU A 97 -12.32 20.11 13.51
N ALA A 98 -12.76 21.03 14.37
CA ALA A 98 -13.26 20.68 15.71
C ALA A 98 -14.47 19.73 15.64
N ALA A 99 -15.41 19.97 14.71
CA ALA A 99 -16.56 19.10 14.49
C ALA A 99 -16.15 17.70 14.00
N GLN A 100 -15.16 17.61 13.12
CA GLN A 100 -14.66 16.32 12.62
C GLN A 100 -13.86 15.55 13.67
N VAL A 101 -13.05 16.25 14.49
CA VAL A 101 -12.35 15.64 15.63
C VAL A 101 -13.36 15.06 16.61
N LEU A 102 -14.39 15.83 16.96
CA LEU A 102 -15.48 15.34 17.81
C LEU A 102 -16.15 14.10 17.20
N LYS A 103 -16.46 14.13 15.91
CA LYS A 103 -17.05 12.98 15.19
C LYS A 103 -16.14 11.76 15.21
N PHE A 104 -14.83 11.93 15.04
CA PHE A 104 -13.85 10.85 15.14
C PHE A 104 -13.88 10.20 16.53
N PHE A 105 -13.84 11.00 17.60
CA PHE A 105 -13.93 10.48 18.97
C PHE A 105 -15.28 9.83 19.28
N LEU A 106 -16.40 10.38 18.80
CA LEU A 106 -17.73 9.77 18.94
C LEU A 106 -17.84 8.42 18.21
N ARG A 107 -17.06 8.21 17.15
CA ARG A 107 -16.94 6.91 16.45
C ARG A 107 -15.96 5.93 17.11
N GLY A 108 -15.40 6.28 18.27
CA GLY A 108 -14.45 5.45 19.03
C GLY A 108 -12.98 5.85 18.86
N GLY A 109 -12.68 6.90 18.09
CA GLY A 109 -11.33 7.45 17.97
C GLY A 109 -10.30 6.39 17.54
N PRO A 110 -9.09 6.39 18.14
CA PRO A 110 -8.06 5.39 17.84
C PRO A 110 -8.48 3.94 18.16
N LEU A 111 -9.39 3.73 19.12
CA LEU A 111 -9.87 2.39 19.49
C LEU A 111 -10.63 1.73 18.34
N LEU A 112 -11.28 2.51 17.48
CA LEU A 112 -11.90 2.00 16.25
C LEU A 112 -10.85 1.32 15.37
N CYS A 113 -9.73 2.00 15.09
CA CYS A 113 -8.65 1.46 14.25
C CYS A 113 -8.00 0.23 14.88
N PHE A 114 -7.79 0.21 16.19
CA PHE A 114 -7.24 -0.96 16.89
C PHE A 114 -8.18 -2.16 16.85
N ASN A 115 -9.47 -1.94 17.10
CA ASN A 115 -10.47 -3.00 17.02
C ASN A 115 -10.61 -3.53 15.59
N MET A 116 -10.62 -2.64 14.59
CA MET A 116 -10.62 -3.04 13.17
C MET A 116 -9.39 -3.86 12.81
N SER A 117 -8.21 -3.46 13.27
CA SER A 117 -6.97 -4.21 13.07
C SER A 117 -7.09 -5.60 13.69
N ALA A 118 -7.49 -5.71 14.96
CA ALA A 118 -7.65 -6.99 15.63
C ALA A 118 -8.66 -7.92 14.91
N ASN A 119 -9.82 -7.40 14.53
CA ASN A 119 -10.87 -8.18 13.86
C ASN A 119 -10.52 -8.59 12.43
N PHE A 120 -9.67 -7.81 11.74
CA PHE A 120 -9.20 -8.13 10.41
C PHE A 120 -8.01 -9.10 10.41
N ALA A 121 -7.24 -9.18 11.49
CA ALA A 121 -6.02 -9.97 11.59
C ALA A 121 -6.21 -11.42 11.17
N GLU A 122 -7.23 -12.08 11.72
CA GLU A 122 -7.52 -13.49 11.44
C GLU A 122 -7.93 -13.70 9.98
N ALA A 123 -8.75 -12.81 9.44
CA ALA A 123 -9.17 -12.86 8.04
C ALA A 123 -7.97 -12.69 7.11
N ALA A 124 -7.10 -11.72 7.40
CA ALA A 124 -5.90 -11.46 6.62
C ALA A 124 -4.96 -12.67 6.63
N PHE A 125 -4.69 -13.23 7.82
CA PHE A 125 -3.87 -14.42 7.96
C PHE A 125 -4.42 -15.60 7.14
N ARG A 126 -5.73 -15.88 7.23
CA ARG A 126 -6.35 -16.97 6.46
C ARG A 126 -6.21 -16.79 4.95
N GLU A 127 -6.40 -15.58 4.43
CA GLU A 127 -6.26 -15.34 2.98
C GLU A 127 -4.80 -15.45 2.50
N ILE A 128 -3.84 -14.98 3.31
CA ILE A 128 -2.40 -15.10 3.04
C ILE A 128 -1.92 -16.55 3.13
N ASP A 129 -2.44 -17.32 4.08
CA ASP A 129 -2.01 -18.72 4.25
C ASP A 129 -2.59 -19.62 3.16
N ARG A 130 -3.86 -19.42 2.76
CA ARG A 130 -4.50 -20.22 1.70
C ARG A 130 -3.80 -20.12 0.35
N SER A 131 -3.19 -18.98 0.01
CA SER A 131 -2.47 -18.84 -1.26
C SER A 131 -1.19 -19.66 -1.36
N SER A 132 -0.68 -20.16 -0.23
CA SER A 132 0.46 -21.09 -0.24
C SER A 132 0.12 -22.45 -0.87
N THR A 133 -1.16 -22.76 -1.05
CA THR A 133 -1.65 -24.04 -1.62
C THR A 133 -2.10 -23.96 -3.09
N ALA A 134 -2.15 -22.76 -3.67
CA ALA A 134 -2.66 -22.55 -5.03
C ALA A 134 -1.51 -22.55 -6.07
N SER A 135 -1.45 -23.58 -6.91
CA SER A 135 -0.69 -23.63 -8.19
C SER A 135 -1.71 -23.63 -9.34
N SER A 136 -1.55 -23.07 -10.53
CA SER A 136 -0.47 -22.42 -11.28
C SER A 136 -1.13 -21.23 -11.98
N ALA A 137 -0.89 -19.99 -11.52
CA ALA A 137 -1.25 -18.82 -12.31
C ALA A 137 -0.10 -18.57 -13.29
N ILE A 138 -0.38 -18.48 -14.59
CA ILE A 138 0.65 -18.08 -15.55
C ILE A 138 1.06 -16.65 -15.18
N ALA A 139 2.28 -16.49 -14.69
CA ALA A 139 2.82 -15.18 -14.39
C ALA A 139 3.01 -14.40 -15.69
N PRO A 140 2.58 -13.13 -15.77
CA PRO A 140 2.93 -12.26 -16.87
C PRO A 140 4.45 -12.07 -16.97
N SER A 141 4.91 -11.56 -18.11
CA SER A 141 6.27 -11.04 -18.22
C SER A 141 6.50 -9.92 -17.18
N THR A 142 7.74 -9.77 -16.72
CA THR A 142 8.11 -8.63 -15.86
C THR A 142 8.12 -7.32 -16.66
N PRO A 143 7.89 -6.16 -16.01
CA PRO A 143 7.41 -6.01 -14.63
C PRO A 143 5.91 -6.34 -14.50
N VAL A 144 5.49 -6.95 -13.38
CA VAL A 144 4.08 -7.29 -13.14
C VAL A 144 3.36 -6.18 -12.37
N SER A 145 4.08 -5.52 -11.44
CA SER A 145 3.54 -4.45 -10.61
C SER A 145 4.24 -3.09 -10.84
N CYS A 146 3.45 -2.00 -10.82
CA CYS A 146 3.93 -0.64 -10.88
C CYS A 146 4.72 -0.28 -9.61
N ALA A 147 4.33 -0.85 -8.47
CA ALA A 147 4.99 -0.67 -7.19
C ALA A 147 6.32 -1.44 -7.16
N SER A 148 6.37 -2.67 -7.68
CA SER A 148 7.62 -3.44 -7.81
C SER A 148 8.58 -2.77 -8.78
N LEU A 149 8.09 -2.31 -9.95
CA LEU A 149 8.91 -1.56 -10.91
C LEU A 149 9.49 -0.29 -10.29
N LEU A 150 8.68 0.47 -9.55
CA LEU A 150 9.17 1.64 -8.84
C LEU A 150 10.21 1.27 -7.79
N ALA A 151 9.96 0.24 -6.98
CA ALA A 151 10.88 -0.22 -5.95
C ALA A 151 12.26 -0.54 -6.54
N SER A 152 12.30 -1.31 -7.63
CA SER A 152 13.55 -1.61 -8.34
C SER A 152 14.24 -0.35 -8.86
N ARG A 153 13.48 0.63 -9.40
CA ARG A 153 14.07 1.91 -9.87
C ARG A 153 14.60 2.79 -8.75
N MET A 154 14.06 2.65 -7.54
CA MET A 154 14.56 3.32 -6.33
C MET A 154 15.73 2.56 -5.70
N GLY A 155 16.20 1.46 -6.30
CA GLY A 155 17.33 0.67 -5.81
C GLY A 155 16.99 -0.29 -4.67
N ALA A 156 15.70 -0.56 -4.43
CA ALA A 156 15.28 -1.55 -3.45
C ALA A 156 15.61 -2.98 -3.92
N SER A 157 15.72 -3.92 -2.97
CA SER A 157 16.03 -5.32 -3.28
C SER A 157 14.86 -6.03 -3.98
N ASP A 158 15.13 -7.17 -4.62
CA ASP A 158 14.08 -8.00 -5.22
C ASP A 158 13.02 -8.43 -4.19
N MET A 159 13.44 -8.67 -2.94
CA MET A 159 12.53 -8.93 -1.82
C MET A 159 11.56 -7.75 -1.63
N HIS A 160 12.09 -6.53 -1.50
CA HIS A 160 11.26 -5.33 -1.32
C HIS A 160 10.35 -5.07 -2.53
N ALA A 161 10.80 -5.39 -3.73
CA ALA A 161 9.97 -5.32 -4.94
C ALA A 161 8.77 -6.29 -4.85
N VAL A 162 8.97 -7.54 -4.40
CA VAL A 162 7.87 -8.49 -4.21
C VAL A 162 6.95 -8.08 -3.05
N LEU A 163 7.49 -7.57 -1.94
CA LEU A 163 6.70 -7.05 -0.81
C LEU A 163 5.72 -5.97 -1.27
N ALA A 164 6.20 -5.01 -2.09
CA ALA A 164 5.38 -3.92 -2.59
C ALA A 164 4.41 -4.34 -3.72
N ALA A 165 4.54 -5.55 -4.28
CA ALA A 165 3.80 -5.96 -5.47
C ALA A 165 2.27 -5.87 -5.30
N GLY A 166 1.78 -6.23 -4.11
CA GLY A 166 0.36 -6.14 -3.74
C GLY A 166 -0.24 -4.73 -3.86
N PHE A 167 0.57 -3.67 -3.92
CA PHE A 167 0.08 -2.31 -4.12
C PHE A 167 -0.40 -2.03 -5.55
N ALA A 168 -0.17 -2.95 -6.50
CA ALA A 168 -0.57 -2.84 -7.90
C ALA A 168 -2.01 -2.30 -8.09
N GLY A 169 -2.19 -1.44 -9.10
CA GLY A 169 -3.50 -0.91 -9.50
C GLY A 169 -4.31 -0.25 -8.38
N GLY A 170 -3.63 0.33 -7.38
CA GLY A 170 -4.28 0.96 -6.25
C GLY A 170 -4.71 -0.04 -5.18
N ILE A 171 -3.75 -0.84 -4.69
CA ILE A 171 -3.87 -1.97 -3.75
C ILE A 171 -4.79 -3.09 -4.25
N GLY A 172 -4.19 -4.22 -4.63
CA GLY A 172 -4.92 -5.38 -5.15
C GLY A 172 -5.83 -5.01 -6.32
N LEU A 173 -5.37 -4.17 -7.25
CA LEU A 173 -6.12 -3.72 -8.42
C LEU A 173 -7.46 -3.02 -8.12
N SER A 174 -7.66 -2.55 -6.88
CA SER A 174 -8.95 -2.00 -6.45
C SER A 174 -9.30 -0.63 -7.06
N GLY A 175 -8.37 -0.02 -7.79
CA GLY A 175 -8.50 1.34 -8.31
C GLY A 175 -8.24 2.42 -7.26
N GLY A 176 -7.83 2.02 -6.05
CA GLY A 176 -7.54 2.88 -4.93
C GLY A 176 -6.31 3.76 -5.09
N ALA A 177 -5.85 4.41 -4.03
CA ALA A 177 -4.70 5.30 -4.07
C ALA A 177 -3.45 4.63 -4.64
N CYS A 178 -2.70 5.41 -5.41
CA CYS A 178 -1.63 4.93 -6.26
C CYS A 178 -0.63 4.04 -5.52
N GLY A 179 -0.50 2.80 -6.00
CA GLY A 179 0.43 1.83 -5.42
C GLY A 179 1.89 2.23 -5.53
N ALA A 180 2.27 2.87 -6.64
CA ALA A 180 3.60 3.43 -6.82
C ALA A 180 3.89 4.51 -5.76
N LEU A 181 2.96 5.43 -5.51
CA LEU A 181 3.14 6.42 -4.44
C LEU A 181 3.30 5.75 -3.06
N GLY A 182 2.45 4.77 -2.75
CA GLY A 182 2.55 4.01 -1.48
C GLY A 182 3.91 3.32 -1.32
N ALA A 183 4.43 2.72 -2.39
CA ALA A 183 5.75 2.09 -2.40
C ALA A 183 6.88 3.11 -2.21
N ALA A 184 6.84 4.27 -2.87
CA ALA A 184 7.83 5.33 -2.68
C ALA A 184 7.89 5.80 -1.22
N ILE A 185 6.74 6.10 -0.62
CA ILE A 185 6.65 6.56 0.78
C ILE A 185 7.23 5.51 1.72
N TRP A 186 6.90 4.24 1.52
CA TRP A 186 7.42 3.14 2.33
C TRP A 186 8.94 2.96 2.18
N ILE A 187 9.47 2.99 0.95
CA ILE A 187 10.91 2.85 0.69
C ILE A 187 11.70 4.01 1.27
N ILE A 188 11.24 5.25 1.08
CA ILE A 188 11.85 6.43 1.67
C ILE A 188 11.90 6.31 3.19
N SER A 189 10.80 5.88 3.82
CA SER A 189 10.74 5.68 5.26
C SER A 189 11.69 4.58 5.74
N MET A 190 11.84 3.49 4.98
CA MET A 190 12.83 2.44 5.27
C MET A 190 14.26 2.99 5.20
N ASP A 191 14.60 3.72 4.14
CA ASP A 191 15.96 4.23 3.96
C ASP A 191 16.31 5.30 5.01
N HIS A 192 15.34 6.15 5.38
CA HIS A 192 15.48 7.06 6.50
C HIS A 192 15.75 6.29 7.81
N ALA A 193 14.98 5.24 8.10
CA ALA A 193 15.13 4.46 9.32
C ALA A 193 16.48 3.71 9.38
N LYS A 194 17.00 3.23 8.23
CA LYS A 194 18.36 2.64 8.16
C LYS A 194 19.45 3.64 8.53
N VAL A 195 19.32 4.90 8.09
CA VAL A 195 20.34 5.93 8.31
C VAL A 195 20.26 6.54 9.71
N SER A 196 19.05 6.84 10.18
CA SER A 196 18.83 7.57 11.44
C SER A 196 18.63 6.67 12.66
N GLY A 197 18.34 5.38 12.45
CA GLY A 197 17.92 4.45 13.51
C GLY A 197 16.48 4.63 14.00
N SER A 198 15.68 5.51 13.39
CA SER A 198 14.28 5.76 13.80
C SER A 198 13.36 6.06 12.61
N ASN A 199 12.07 5.76 12.73
CA ASN A 199 11.10 6.15 11.71
C ASN A 199 10.66 7.62 11.92
N PRO A 200 10.81 8.51 10.94
CA PRO A 200 10.33 9.90 11.00
C PRO A 200 8.80 10.06 11.06
N GLY A 201 8.06 8.97 10.85
CA GLY A 201 6.60 8.94 10.86
C GLY A 201 6.01 9.80 9.75
N PHE A 202 4.96 10.56 10.07
CA PHE A 202 4.23 11.36 9.09
C PHE A 202 4.95 12.64 8.62
N ALA A 203 6.04 13.01 9.28
CA ALA A 203 6.73 14.28 9.07
C ALA A 203 8.03 14.13 8.27
N ASP A 204 8.23 12.99 7.60
CA ASP A 204 9.41 12.79 6.76
C ASP A 204 9.43 13.79 5.58
N PRO A 205 10.39 14.72 5.53
CA PRO A 205 10.45 15.71 4.46
C PRO A 205 10.64 15.06 3.08
N LEU A 206 11.32 13.91 3.00
CA LEU A 206 11.54 13.21 1.73
C LEU A 206 10.24 12.55 1.24
N ALA A 207 9.45 11.98 2.15
CA ALA A 207 8.15 11.40 1.80
C ALA A 207 7.15 12.48 1.37
N LEU A 208 7.15 13.63 2.05
CA LEU A 208 6.33 14.79 1.66
C LEU A 208 6.73 15.33 0.28
N ALA A 209 8.03 15.48 0.01
CA ALA A 209 8.53 15.89 -1.31
C ALA A 209 8.14 14.88 -2.41
N ALA A 210 8.14 13.58 -2.11
CA ALA A 210 7.68 12.55 -3.06
C ALA A 210 6.18 12.70 -3.37
N VAL A 211 5.34 13.04 -2.38
CA VAL A 211 3.92 13.37 -2.62
C VAL A 211 3.78 14.59 -3.53
N GLU A 212 4.56 15.64 -3.33
CA GLU A 212 4.50 16.84 -4.17
C GLU A 212 4.85 16.53 -5.63
N ARG A 213 5.96 15.80 -5.86
CA ARG A 213 6.34 15.34 -7.20
C ARG A 213 5.28 14.46 -7.84
N TYR A 214 4.66 13.59 -7.04
CA TYR A 214 3.55 12.76 -7.49
C TYR A 214 2.35 13.59 -7.93
N LEU A 215 1.91 14.56 -7.12
CA LEU A 215 0.72 15.37 -7.44
C LEU A 215 0.91 16.21 -8.69
N ALA A 216 2.13 16.71 -8.93
CA ALA A 216 2.48 17.36 -10.19
C ALA A 216 2.41 16.41 -11.39
N ALA A 217 2.66 15.11 -11.18
CA ALA A 217 2.60 14.10 -12.23
C ALA A 217 1.19 13.51 -12.44
N SER A 218 0.32 13.54 -11.42
CA SER A 218 -0.99 12.87 -11.39
C SER A 218 -2.18 13.82 -11.45
N ASP A 219 -1.97 15.08 -11.85
CA ASP A 219 -3.02 16.11 -11.92
C ASP A 219 -3.77 16.30 -10.58
N ASN A 220 -3.01 16.23 -9.47
CA ASN A 220 -3.49 16.30 -8.09
C ASN A 220 -4.45 15.17 -7.66
N GLU A 221 -4.49 14.07 -8.40
CA GLU A 221 -5.30 12.91 -8.05
C GLU A 221 -4.43 11.82 -7.39
N PHE A 222 -4.99 11.12 -6.40
CA PHE A 222 -4.34 10.01 -5.73
C PHE A 222 -4.90 8.66 -6.17
N GLU A 223 -6.21 8.58 -6.46
CA GLU A 223 -6.87 7.32 -6.81
C GLU A 223 -6.39 6.84 -8.18
N CYS A 224 -5.75 5.67 -8.20
CA CYS A 224 -5.18 5.06 -9.38
C CYS A 224 -6.20 5.02 -10.52
N ALA A 225 -7.44 4.60 -10.25
CA ALA A 225 -8.48 4.50 -11.28
C ALA A 225 -8.84 5.83 -11.93
N ARG A 226 -8.71 6.94 -11.19
CA ARG A 226 -8.93 8.29 -11.70
C ARG A 226 -7.72 8.80 -12.46
N VAL A 227 -6.52 8.62 -11.89
CA VAL A 227 -5.24 8.98 -12.52
C VAL A 227 -5.10 8.37 -13.91
N ILE A 228 -5.44 7.08 -14.07
CA ILE A 228 -5.31 6.39 -15.36
C ILE A 228 -6.63 6.27 -16.13
N SER A 229 -7.73 6.80 -15.56
CA SER A 229 -9.08 6.74 -16.14
C SER A 229 -9.60 5.33 -16.47
N ARG A 230 -9.15 4.31 -15.73
CA ARG A 230 -9.61 2.92 -15.86
C ARG A 230 -9.32 2.09 -14.61
N GLN A 231 -9.98 0.95 -14.48
CA GLN A 231 -9.59 -0.10 -13.53
C GLN A 231 -8.95 -1.28 -14.28
N PHE A 232 -8.24 -2.12 -13.54
CA PHE A 232 -7.58 -3.31 -14.07
C PHE A 232 -8.40 -4.56 -13.77
N GLU A 233 -8.58 -5.40 -14.78
CA GLU A 233 -9.36 -6.62 -14.64
C GLU A 233 -8.54 -7.77 -14.04
N SER A 234 -7.22 -7.75 -14.27
CA SER A 234 -6.31 -8.81 -13.84
C SER A 234 -4.88 -8.31 -13.68
N ALA A 235 -4.04 -9.12 -13.03
CA ALA A 235 -2.60 -8.86 -12.94
C ALA A 235 -1.94 -8.79 -14.33
N ALA A 236 -2.42 -9.57 -15.30
CA ALA A 236 -1.94 -9.56 -16.68
C ALA A 236 -2.29 -8.25 -17.41
N ASP A 237 -3.52 -7.76 -17.24
CA ASP A 237 -3.96 -6.47 -17.78
C ASP A 237 -3.14 -5.30 -17.19
N HIS A 238 -2.92 -5.32 -15.87
CA HIS A 238 -2.04 -4.37 -15.21
C HIS A 238 -0.60 -4.43 -15.74
N ALA A 239 -0.01 -5.63 -15.82
CA ALA A 239 1.34 -5.81 -16.35
C ALA A 239 1.48 -5.30 -17.78
N ALA A 240 0.53 -5.63 -18.66
CA ALA A 240 0.50 -5.15 -20.04
C ALA A 240 0.42 -3.62 -20.13
N TYR A 241 -0.38 -2.98 -19.27
CA TYR A 241 -0.46 -1.52 -19.21
C TYR A 241 0.90 -0.89 -18.83
N ILE A 242 1.58 -1.44 -17.81
CA ILE A 242 2.89 -0.94 -17.39
C ILE A 242 3.96 -1.17 -18.46
N GLN A 243 3.96 -2.34 -19.11
CA GLN A 243 4.88 -2.65 -20.21
C GLN A 243 4.67 -1.76 -21.43
N GLY A 244 3.42 -1.34 -21.68
CA GLY A 244 3.08 -0.33 -22.69
C GLY A 244 3.51 1.10 -22.34
N GLY A 245 4.23 1.32 -21.24
CA GLY A 245 4.64 2.64 -20.76
C GLY A 245 3.61 3.32 -19.85
N GLY A 246 2.56 2.61 -19.45
CA GLY A 246 1.59 3.06 -18.45
C GLY A 246 2.27 3.41 -17.13
N CYS A 247 1.78 4.45 -16.46
CA CYS A 247 2.37 5.02 -15.24
C CYS A 247 3.82 5.54 -15.37
N ALA A 248 4.47 5.54 -16.54
CA ALA A 248 5.87 5.94 -16.68
C ALA A 248 6.17 7.35 -16.14
N LYS A 249 5.29 8.32 -16.40
CA LYS A 249 5.39 9.71 -15.88
C LYS A 249 5.46 9.73 -14.35
N ILE A 250 4.59 8.97 -13.68
CA ILE A 250 4.51 8.88 -12.22
C ILE A 250 5.73 8.17 -11.65
N ILE A 251 6.10 7.04 -12.23
CA ILE A 251 7.25 6.26 -11.78
C ILE A 251 8.53 7.09 -11.91
N GLN A 252 8.71 7.80 -13.02
CA GLN A 252 9.84 8.69 -13.23
C GLN A 252 9.88 9.84 -12.22
N ALA A 253 8.73 10.48 -11.92
CA ALA A 253 8.66 11.55 -10.94
C ALA A 253 8.99 11.08 -9.51
N LEU A 254 8.58 9.85 -9.17
CA LEU A 254 8.82 9.25 -7.85
C LEU A 254 10.25 8.71 -7.69
N SER A 255 10.83 8.15 -8.75
CA SER A 255 12.19 7.59 -8.73
C SER A 255 13.28 8.62 -9.05
N ALA A 256 12.92 9.88 -9.29
CA ALA A 256 13.90 10.94 -9.46
C ALA A 256 14.69 11.14 -8.14
N PRO A 257 16.01 11.40 -8.20
CA PRO A 257 16.78 11.79 -7.03
C PRO A 257 16.12 12.98 -6.35
N ALA A 258 16.07 12.95 -5.01
CA ALA A 258 15.58 14.05 -4.19
C ALA A 258 16.54 15.26 -4.24
#